data_AF-A0A7Y8Q4N8-F1
#
_entry.id   AF-A0A7Y8Q4N8-F1
#
_cell.length_a   1.000
_cell.length_b   1.000
_cell.length_c   1.000
_cell.angle_alpha   90.00
_cell.angle_beta   90.00
_cell.angle_gamma   90.00
#
_symmetry.space_group_name_H-M   'P 1'
#
loop_
_entity.id
_entity.type
_entity.pdbx_description
1 polymer ?
#
loop_
_entity_poly.entity_id
_entity_poly.type
_entity_poly.pdbx_seq_one_letter_code
_entity_poly.pdbx_strand_id
1 'polypeptide(L)'
;MKLIRTKFESGERYSLLIDDNGVPNWYPTLFATSKLRNSAKASNTIEAYLNAVKLLLEWCHTNNILLEETFLKKQFLTTEQIEGLCIYLRDKKDKKTDEKLRKPIIQRKEFNRAKIRTNESVSNATTYIRISYIANYLDWFAKQIISERNQIIDREISHNISCMVKSLKARRPSRPVSSRSTKKGLAENQRSILLDLLNSNSSNDVC
;
A
#
# COMPACT_ATOMS: atom_id res chain seq x y z
N MET A 1 -4.65 -14.20 3.55
CA MET A 1 -4.03 -13.65 2.32
C MET A 1 -2.57 -13.26 2.51
N LYS A 2 -1.69 -13.61 1.57
CA LYS A 2 -0.23 -13.34 1.61
C LYS A 2 0.27 -12.81 0.26
N LEU A 3 1.25 -11.91 0.28
CA LEU A 3 1.97 -11.49 -0.92
C LEU A 3 3.20 -12.39 -1.11
N ILE A 4 3.35 -12.98 -2.29
CA ILE A 4 4.52 -13.78 -2.66
C ILE A 4 5.27 -13.11 -3.81
N ARG A 5 6.59 -13.31 -3.82
CA ARG A 5 7.46 -12.91 -4.93
C ARG A 5 7.98 -14.17 -5.58
N THR A 6 7.77 -14.32 -6.88
CA THR A 6 8.31 -15.41 -7.69
C THR A 6 9.32 -14.85 -8.69
N LYS A 7 10.33 -15.65 -9.01
CA LYS A 7 11.30 -15.36 -10.06
C LYS A 7 11.13 -16.44 -11.13
N PHE A 8 10.81 -16.03 -12.35
CA PHE A 8 10.72 -16.95 -13.47
C PHE A 8 12.12 -17.35 -13.97
N GLU A 9 12.19 -18.43 -14.75
CA GLU A 9 13.43 -18.90 -15.38
C GLU A 9 14.07 -17.83 -16.27
N SER A 10 13.25 -16.98 -16.90
CA SER A 10 13.69 -15.79 -17.65
C SER A 10 14.43 -14.73 -16.82
N GLY A 11 14.51 -14.91 -15.50
CA GLY A 11 15.09 -13.94 -14.57
C GLY A 11 14.10 -12.88 -14.08
N GLU A 12 12.91 -12.84 -14.65
CA GLU A 12 11.89 -11.86 -14.31
C GLU A 12 11.30 -12.09 -12.92
N ARG A 13 11.08 -10.99 -12.18
CA ARG A 13 10.45 -11.00 -10.85
C ARG A 13 8.99 -10.60 -10.92
N TYR A 14 8.11 -11.45 -10.39
CA TYR A 14 6.67 -11.24 -10.37
C TYR A 14 6.11 -11.31 -8.95
N SER A 15 5.16 -10.43 -8.63
CA SER A 15 4.49 -10.41 -7.33
C SER A 15 3.06 -10.88 -7.48
N LEU A 16 2.62 -11.78 -6.61
CA LEU A 16 1.28 -12.36 -6.61
C LEU A 16 0.65 -12.23 -5.24
N LEU A 17 -0.65 -11.96 -5.21
CA LEU A 17 -1.45 -11.96 -3.99
C LEU A 17 -2.20 -13.28 -3.89
N ILE A 18 -1.81 -14.13 -2.94
CA ILE A 18 -2.41 -15.45 -2.71
C ILE A 18 -3.38 -15.41 -1.52
N ASP A 19 -4.41 -16.24 -1.60
CA ASP A 19 -5.31 -16.54 -0.49
C ASP A 19 -4.64 -17.49 0.54
N ASP A 20 -5.41 -17.95 1.52
CA ASP A 20 -4.91 -18.86 2.56
C ASP A 20 -4.77 -20.31 2.06
N ASN A 21 -5.38 -20.65 0.91
CA ASN A 21 -5.23 -21.93 0.22
C ASN A 21 -4.03 -21.94 -0.75
N GLY A 22 -3.30 -20.82 -0.86
CA GLY A 22 -2.18 -20.68 -1.79
C GLY A 22 -2.57 -20.35 -3.22
N VAL A 23 -3.86 -20.10 -3.48
CA VAL A 23 -4.37 -19.76 -4.81
C VAL A 23 -4.26 -18.26 -5.03
N PRO A 24 -3.72 -17.79 -6.18
CA PRO A 24 -3.72 -16.37 -6.52
C PRO A 24 -5.14 -15.82 -6.57
N ASN A 25 -5.37 -14.69 -5.90
CA ASN A 25 -6.65 -14.01 -6.01
C ASN A 25 -6.80 -13.47 -7.44
N TRP A 26 -7.87 -13.90 -8.12
CA TRP A 26 -8.06 -13.70 -9.55
C TRP A 26 -7.96 -12.23 -9.97
N TYR A 27 -8.78 -11.35 -9.38
CA TYR A 27 -8.85 -9.94 -9.81
C TYR A 27 -7.61 -9.09 -9.49
N PRO A 28 -6.99 -9.18 -8.30
CA PRO A 28 -5.70 -8.54 -8.03
C PRO A 28 -4.60 -9.02 -8.98
N THR A 29 -4.58 -10.30 -9.31
CA THR A 29 -3.61 -10.90 -10.24
C THR A 29 -3.84 -10.42 -11.67
N LEU A 30 -5.10 -10.40 -12.11
CA LEU A 30 -5.49 -9.88 -13.41
C LEU A 30 -5.16 -8.40 -13.55
N PHE A 31 -5.39 -7.59 -12.51
CA PHE A 31 -5.01 -6.17 -12.49
C PHE A 31 -3.49 -5.98 -12.63
N ALA A 32 -2.70 -6.72 -11.84
CA ALA A 32 -1.26 -6.64 -11.90
C ALA A 32 -0.72 -7.00 -13.30
N THR A 33 -1.28 -8.03 -13.91
CA THR A 33 -0.87 -8.49 -15.25
C THR A 33 -1.31 -7.51 -16.34
N SER A 34 -2.60 -7.16 -16.37
CA SER A 34 -3.22 -6.41 -17.48
C SER A 34 -2.95 -4.91 -17.45
N LYS A 35 -2.78 -4.31 -16.26
CA LYS A 35 -2.60 -2.86 -16.10
C LYS A 35 -1.19 -2.48 -15.66
N LEU A 36 -0.66 -3.13 -14.63
CA LEU A 36 0.62 -2.69 -14.05
C LEU A 36 1.81 -3.16 -14.86
N ARG A 37 1.83 -4.44 -15.26
CA ARG A 37 2.92 -5.01 -16.05
C ARG A 37 2.91 -4.49 -17.49
N ASN A 38 1.74 -4.42 -18.12
CA ASN A 38 1.60 -3.83 -19.47
C ASN A 38 2.01 -2.36 -19.53
N SER A 39 2.00 -1.63 -18.41
CA SER A 39 2.50 -0.26 -18.32
C SER A 39 3.96 -0.15 -17.86
N ALA A 40 4.71 -1.26 -17.96
CA ALA A 40 6.14 -1.38 -17.62
C ALA A 40 6.49 -0.83 -16.23
N LYS A 41 5.61 -1.00 -15.23
CA LYS A 41 5.89 -0.58 -13.86
C LYS A 41 7.00 -1.45 -13.25
N ALA A 42 7.88 -0.82 -12.49
CA ALA A 42 8.91 -1.52 -11.74
C ALA A 42 8.30 -2.55 -10.77
N SER A 43 8.97 -3.69 -10.58
CA SER A 43 8.47 -4.79 -9.74
C SER A 43 8.12 -4.34 -8.31
N ASN A 44 8.96 -3.47 -7.71
CA ASN A 44 8.70 -2.87 -6.38
C ASN A 44 7.41 -2.03 -6.35
N THR A 45 7.09 -1.35 -7.45
CA THR A 45 5.85 -0.58 -7.56
C THR A 45 4.65 -1.51 -7.67
N ILE A 46 4.72 -2.58 -8.46
CA ILE A 46 3.67 -3.61 -8.56
C ILE A 46 3.39 -4.22 -7.19
N GLU A 47 4.45 -4.55 -6.45
CA GLU A 47 4.33 -5.02 -5.07
C GLU A 47 3.64 -3.99 -4.16
N ALA A 48 4.01 -2.71 -4.23
CA ALA A 48 3.38 -1.68 -3.43
C ALA A 48 1.89 -1.52 -3.78
N TYR A 49 1.52 -1.67 -5.06
CA TYR A 49 0.11 -1.75 -5.50
C TYR A 49 -0.60 -2.94 -4.88
N LEU A 50 -0.04 -4.15 -5.01
CA LEU A 50 -0.65 -5.37 -4.48
C LEU A 50 -0.78 -5.34 -2.96
N ASN A 51 0.18 -4.76 -2.24
CA ASN A 51 0.08 -4.55 -0.80
C ASN A 51 -1.06 -3.57 -0.44
N ALA A 52 -1.29 -2.52 -1.24
CA ALA A 52 -2.41 -1.62 -1.03
C ALA A 52 -3.76 -2.33 -1.31
N VAL A 53 -3.84 -3.12 -2.39
CA VAL A 53 -5.04 -3.94 -2.70
C VAL A 53 -5.30 -5.00 -1.63
N LYS A 54 -4.25 -5.63 -1.08
CA LYS A 54 -4.38 -6.56 0.06
C LYS A 54 -5.05 -5.89 1.26
N LEU A 55 -4.62 -4.68 1.62
CA LEU A 55 -5.21 -3.93 2.73
C LEU A 55 -6.69 -3.61 2.48
N LEU A 56 -7.04 -3.23 1.25
CA LEU A 56 -8.44 -3.03 0.84
C LEU A 56 -9.25 -4.31 1.05
N LEU A 57 -8.78 -5.46 0.55
CA LEU A 57 -9.50 -6.72 0.64
C LEU A 57 -9.66 -7.19 2.09
N GLU A 58 -8.63 -7.03 2.92
CA GLU A 58 -8.72 -7.30 4.37
C GLU A 58 -9.76 -6.39 5.05
N TRP A 59 -9.81 -5.10 4.68
CA TRP A 59 -10.80 -4.18 5.21
C TRP A 59 -12.22 -4.56 4.77
N CYS A 60 -12.41 -4.89 3.49
CA CYS A 60 -13.70 -5.35 2.97
C CYS A 60 -14.16 -6.62 3.68
N HIS A 61 -13.27 -7.59 3.90
CA HIS A 61 -13.57 -8.80 4.64
C HIS A 61 -13.99 -8.50 6.10
N THR A 62 -13.28 -7.60 6.78
CA THR A 62 -13.61 -7.21 8.17
C THR A 62 -14.96 -6.50 8.28
N ASN A 63 -15.39 -5.78 7.24
CA ASN A 63 -16.64 -5.02 7.21
C ASN A 63 -17.77 -5.75 6.45
N ASN A 64 -17.58 -7.02 6.08
CA ASN A 64 -18.53 -7.82 5.29
C ASN A 64 -18.98 -7.15 3.97
N ILE A 65 -18.05 -6.48 3.28
CA ILE A 65 -18.31 -5.80 2.01
C ILE A 65 -17.89 -6.71 0.85
N LEU A 66 -18.87 -7.14 0.06
CA LEU A 66 -18.65 -7.90 -1.17
C LEU A 66 -18.58 -6.95 -2.36
N LEU A 67 -17.36 -6.52 -2.72
CA LEU A 67 -17.15 -5.52 -3.79
C LEU A 67 -17.69 -5.98 -5.15
N GLU A 68 -17.51 -7.26 -5.50
CA GLU A 68 -17.97 -7.83 -6.77
C GLU A 68 -19.49 -7.69 -6.91
N GLU A 69 -20.26 -8.18 -5.93
CA GLU A 69 -21.72 -8.09 -5.94
C GLU A 69 -22.21 -6.64 -5.94
N THR A 70 -21.56 -5.78 -5.16
CA THR A 70 -21.91 -4.35 -5.08
C THR A 70 -21.75 -3.68 -6.44
N PHE A 71 -20.62 -3.93 -7.12
CA PHE A 71 -20.33 -3.34 -8.43
C PHE A 71 -21.20 -3.94 -9.54
N LEU A 72 -21.54 -5.23 -9.46
CA LEU A 72 -22.52 -5.86 -10.36
C LEU A 72 -23.91 -5.24 -10.25
N LYS A 73 -24.32 -4.86 -9.04
CA LYS A 73 -25.57 -4.13 -8.79
C LYS A 73 -25.48 -2.64 -9.17
N LYS A 74 -24.36 -2.20 -9.78
CA LYS A 74 -24.07 -0.80 -10.13
C LYS A 74 -24.08 0.15 -8.93
N GLN A 75 -23.86 -0.40 -7.73
CA GLN A 75 -23.69 0.34 -6.51
C GLN A 75 -22.20 0.52 -6.23
N PHE A 76 -21.85 1.56 -5.49
CA PHE A 76 -20.45 1.90 -5.19
C PHE A 76 -20.27 2.20 -3.71
N LEU A 77 -19.02 2.30 -3.27
CA LEU A 77 -18.71 2.57 -1.86
C LEU A 77 -19.33 3.89 -1.41
N THR A 78 -20.02 3.88 -0.28
CA THR A 78 -20.61 5.06 0.32
C THR A 78 -19.55 5.99 0.89
N THR A 79 -19.91 7.25 1.14
CA THR A 79 -19.03 8.24 1.79
C THR A 79 -18.49 7.72 3.13
N GLU A 80 -19.33 7.08 3.93
CA GLU A 80 -18.96 6.49 5.23
C GLU A 80 -17.98 5.32 5.08
N GLN A 81 -18.25 4.41 4.13
CA GLN A 81 -17.36 3.30 3.83
C GLN A 81 -15.98 3.80 3.37
N ILE A 82 -15.95 4.82 2.51
CA ILE A 82 -14.70 5.42 2.04
C ILE A 82 -13.93 6.05 3.20
N GLU A 83 -14.63 6.70 4.13
CA GLU A 83 -14.00 7.28 5.32
C GLU A 83 -13.43 6.22 6.26
N GLY A 84 -14.20 5.18 6.56
CA GLY A 84 -13.75 4.03 7.35
C GLY A 84 -12.54 3.34 6.74
N LEU A 85 -12.52 3.15 5.41
CA LEU A 85 -11.37 2.64 4.69
C LEU A 85 -10.16 3.57 4.82
N CYS A 86 -10.34 4.88 4.67
CA CYS A 86 -9.23 5.84 4.79
C CYS A 86 -8.65 5.89 6.21
N ILE A 87 -9.47 5.74 7.25
CA ILE A 87 -9.03 5.59 8.64
C ILE A 87 -8.19 4.32 8.78
N TYR A 88 -8.73 3.20 8.33
CA TYR A 88 -8.03 1.92 8.38
C TYR A 88 -6.67 1.92 7.65
N LEU A 89 -6.56 2.62 6.51
CA LEU A 89 -5.31 2.71 5.76
C LEU A 89 -4.24 3.56 6.45
N ARG A 90 -4.64 4.47 7.34
CA ARG A 90 -3.75 5.30 8.17
C ARG A 90 -3.21 4.54 9.37
N ASP A 91 -3.93 3.54 9.87
CA ASP A 91 -3.48 2.76 11.01
C ASP A 91 -2.23 1.93 10.66
N LYS A 92 -1.22 1.98 11.52
CA LYS A 92 -0.03 1.15 11.41
C LYS A 92 -0.40 -0.25 11.88
N LYS A 93 -0.71 -1.09 10.90
CA LYS A 93 -0.70 -2.53 11.07
C LYS A 93 0.75 -2.99 11.14
N ASP A 94 1.37 -2.83 12.31
CA ASP A 94 2.61 -3.52 12.59
C ASP A 94 2.36 -5.02 12.38
N LYS A 95 3.16 -5.62 11.50
CA LYS A 95 3.22 -7.07 11.39
C LYS A 95 3.64 -7.60 12.75
N LYS A 96 2.68 -8.03 13.57
CA LYS A 96 2.93 -9.05 14.58
C LYS A 96 3.16 -10.37 13.85
N THR A 97 4.34 -10.48 13.24
CA THR A 97 4.98 -11.75 12.90
C THR A 97 6.41 -11.65 13.42
N ASP A 98 6.53 -11.62 14.74
CA ASP A 98 7.56 -12.35 15.49
C ASP A 98 7.19 -12.25 16.97
N GLU A 99 6.39 -13.21 17.41
CA GLU A 99 6.00 -13.39 18.82
C GLU A 99 7.11 -14.03 19.66
N LYS A 100 8.35 -14.08 19.16
CA LYS A 100 9.52 -14.52 19.92
C LYS A 100 10.53 -13.38 19.94
N LEU A 101 10.97 -13.01 21.16
CA LEU A 101 11.97 -11.98 21.49
C LEU A 101 11.44 -10.56 21.77
N ARG A 102 10.59 -10.41 22.79
CA ARG A 102 10.65 -9.21 23.63
C ARG A 102 10.75 -9.62 25.09
N LYS A 103 11.98 -9.69 25.61
CA LYS A 103 12.22 -9.73 27.05
C LYS A 103 11.58 -8.50 27.69
N PRO A 104 10.90 -8.60 28.83
CA PRO A 104 10.24 -7.45 29.44
C PRO A 104 11.31 -6.55 30.04
N ILE A 105 11.66 -5.47 29.36
CA ILE A 105 12.36 -4.36 29.99
C ILE A 105 11.32 -3.68 30.87
N ILE A 106 11.44 -3.87 32.19
CA ILE A 106 10.60 -3.20 33.20
C ILE A 106 10.95 -1.72 33.16
N GLN A 107 10.26 -0.94 32.32
CA GLN A 107 10.32 0.51 32.32
C GLN A 107 8.93 1.08 32.66
N ARG A 108 8.96 2.00 33.63
CA ARG A 108 7.89 2.70 34.36
C ARG A 108 6.49 2.69 33.70
N LYS A 109 5.51 2.18 34.45
CA LYS A 109 4.08 2.04 34.11
C LYS A 109 3.39 3.35 33.64
N GLU A 110 3.92 4.51 34.02
CA GLU A 110 3.36 5.83 33.69
C GLU A 110 3.53 6.21 32.20
N PHE A 111 4.64 5.84 31.54
CA PHE A 111 4.86 6.14 30.11
C PHE A 111 4.03 5.25 29.16
N ASN A 112 3.62 4.06 29.63
CA ASN A 112 2.85 3.13 28.81
C ASN A 112 1.37 3.54 28.69
N ARG A 113 0.79 4.23 29.67
CA ARG A 113 -0.60 4.72 29.57
C ARG A 113 -0.78 5.77 28.46
N ALA A 114 0.23 6.60 28.22
CA ALA A 114 0.23 7.57 27.12
C ALA A 114 0.44 6.90 25.74
N LYS A 115 1.25 5.83 25.68
CA LYS A 115 1.57 5.11 24.44
C LYS A 115 0.46 4.18 23.96
N ILE A 116 -0.43 3.73 24.87
CA ILE A 116 -1.60 2.89 24.53
C ILE A 116 -2.64 3.66 23.70
N ARG A 117 -2.63 5.00 23.70
CA ARG A 117 -3.60 5.83 22.95
C ARG A 117 -3.11 6.37 21.61
N THR A 118 -1.81 6.25 21.31
CA THR A 118 -1.33 6.58 19.98
C THR A 118 -1.33 5.28 19.17
N ASN A 119 -2.45 4.96 18.52
CA ASN A 119 -2.38 4.10 17.34
C ASN A 119 -1.28 4.70 16.46
N GLU A 120 -0.12 4.03 16.37
CA GLU A 120 0.95 4.52 15.53
C GLU A 120 0.34 4.65 14.12
N SER A 121 0.43 5.83 13.53
CA SER A 121 -0.13 6.07 12.20
C SER A 121 0.98 5.95 11.17
N VAL A 122 0.65 5.39 10.01
CA VAL A 122 1.60 5.29 8.90
C VAL A 122 1.85 6.69 8.34
N SER A 123 3.07 6.93 7.84
CA SER A 123 3.43 8.21 7.26
C SER A 123 2.42 8.70 6.21
N ASN A 124 2.20 10.02 6.16
CA ASN A 124 1.31 10.64 5.16
C ASN A 124 1.68 10.24 3.73
N ALA A 125 2.98 10.11 3.42
CA ALA A 125 3.43 9.67 2.11
C ALA A 125 2.96 8.24 1.78
N THR A 126 3.05 7.31 2.73
CA THR A 126 2.59 5.93 2.54
C THR A 126 1.08 5.86 2.41
N THR A 127 0.34 6.58 3.27
CA THR A 127 -1.13 6.68 3.20
C THR A 127 -1.58 7.24 1.85
N TYR A 128 -0.92 8.30 1.36
CA TYR A 128 -1.18 8.87 0.04
C TYR A 128 -1.03 7.81 -1.06
N ILE A 129 0.07 7.05 -1.04
CA ILE A 129 0.35 6.02 -2.04
C ILE A 129 -0.71 4.90 -1.97
N ARG A 130 -1.03 4.41 -0.76
CA ARG A 130 -2.06 3.37 -0.56
C ARG A 130 -3.41 3.78 -1.11
N ILE A 131 -3.91 4.97 -0.73
CA ILE A 131 -5.18 5.50 -1.24
C ILE A 131 -5.13 5.65 -2.76
N SER A 132 -3.99 6.10 -3.30
CA SER A 132 -3.83 6.25 -4.75
C SER A 132 -3.94 4.94 -5.50
N TYR A 133 -3.28 3.90 -5.02
CA TYR A 133 -3.26 2.59 -5.64
C TYR A 133 -4.61 1.89 -5.52
N ILE A 134 -5.26 2.01 -4.37
CA ILE A 134 -6.62 1.50 -4.14
C ILE A 134 -7.63 2.19 -5.06
N ALA A 135 -7.57 3.52 -5.19
CA ALA A 135 -8.48 4.25 -6.07
C ALA A 135 -8.32 3.84 -7.54
N ASN A 136 -7.08 3.59 -7.99
CA ASN A 136 -6.81 3.09 -9.34
C ASN A 136 -7.32 1.65 -9.53
N TYR A 137 -7.14 0.79 -8.53
CA TYR A 137 -7.65 -0.58 -8.55
C TYR A 137 -9.18 -0.59 -8.61
N LEU A 138 -9.88 0.18 -7.76
CA LEU A 138 -11.34 0.23 -7.73
C LEU A 138 -11.95 0.79 -9.02
N ASP A 139 -11.32 1.80 -9.64
CA ASP A 139 -11.73 2.31 -10.95
C ASP A 139 -11.69 1.21 -12.01
N TRP A 140 -10.58 0.46 -12.06
CA TRP A 140 -10.44 -0.65 -12.99
C TRP A 140 -11.39 -1.80 -12.65
N PHE A 141 -11.47 -2.18 -11.38
CA PHE A 141 -12.23 -3.34 -10.92
C PHE A 141 -13.73 -3.16 -11.18
N ALA A 142 -14.29 -1.98 -10.89
CA ALA A 142 -15.69 -1.67 -11.21
C ALA A 142 -15.98 -1.82 -12.71
N LYS A 143 -15.12 -1.27 -13.57
CA LYS A 143 -15.28 -1.39 -15.04
C LYS A 143 -15.13 -2.82 -15.51
N GLN A 144 -14.17 -3.56 -14.94
CA GLN A 144 -13.91 -4.95 -15.28
C GLN A 144 -15.12 -5.84 -14.97
N ILE A 145 -15.65 -5.74 -13.74
CA ILE A 145 -16.81 -6.52 -13.28
C ILE A 145 -18.05 -6.28 -14.14
N ILE A 146 -18.34 -5.01 -14.45
CA ILE A 146 -19.51 -4.65 -15.27
C ILE A 146 -19.33 -5.15 -16.72
N SER A 147 -18.12 -5.00 -17.28
CA SER A 147 -17.82 -5.44 -18.64
C SER A 147 -17.84 -6.97 -18.78
N GLU A 148 -17.33 -7.72 -17.81
CA GLU A 148 -17.31 -9.19 -17.83
C GLU A 148 -18.72 -9.81 -17.88
N ARG A 149 -19.75 -9.10 -17.40
CA ARG A 149 -21.15 -9.54 -17.49
C ARG A 149 -21.89 -9.00 -18.71
N ASN A 150 -21.16 -8.48 -19.71
CA ASN A 150 -21.72 -7.86 -20.92
C ASN A 150 -22.72 -6.72 -20.61
N GLN A 151 -22.57 -6.07 -19.46
CA GLN A 151 -23.39 -4.91 -19.11
C GLN A 151 -22.76 -3.65 -19.70
N ILE A 152 -23.60 -2.78 -20.27
CA ILE A 152 -23.15 -1.51 -20.82
C ILE A 152 -22.83 -0.55 -19.67
N ILE A 153 -21.62 0.01 -19.70
CA ILE A 153 -21.23 1.11 -18.83
C ILE A 153 -21.83 2.38 -19.42
N ASP A 154 -22.98 2.79 -18.91
CA ASP A 154 -23.61 4.05 -19.28
C ASP A 154 -22.89 5.28 -18.66
N ARG A 155 -23.39 6.47 -18.99
CA ARG A 155 -22.84 7.74 -18.49
C ARG A 155 -22.98 7.87 -16.97
N GLU A 156 -24.05 7.36 -16.40
CA GLU A 156 -24.35 7.46 -14.97
C GLU A 156 -23.43 6.55 -14.15
N ILE A 157 -23.28 5.29 -14.56
CA ILE A 157 -22.34 4.33 -13.97
C ILE A 157 -20.91 4.90 -14.04
N SER A 158 -20.50 5.39 -15.22
CA SER A 158 -19.19 6.02 -15.40
C SER A 158 -18.99 7.20 -14.44
N HIS A 159 -20.03 8.02 -14.28
CA HIS A 159 -20.02 9.15 -13.34
C HIS A 159 -19.90 8.68 -11.89
N ASN A 160 -20.67 7.67 -11.48
CA ASN A 160 -20.66 7.13 -10.12
C ASN A 160 -19.31 6.49 -9.76
N ILE A 161 -18.70 5.73 -10.68
CA ILE A 161 -17.31 5.22 -10.51
C ILE A 161 -16.35 6.41 -10.33
N SER A 162 -16.45 7.43 -11.19
CA SER A 162 -15.61 8.63 -11.09
C SER A 162 -15.78 9.35 -9.76
N CYS A 163 -17.02 9.47 -9.25
CA CYS A 163 -17.32 10.10 -7.98
C CYS A 163 -16.72 9.31 -6.80
N MET A 164 -16.86 7.98 -6.77
CA MET A 164 -16.21 7.13 -5.77
C MET A 164 -14.69 7.33 -5.77
N VAL A 165 -14.07 7.30 -6.96
CA VAL A 165 -12.62 7.49 -7.12
C VAL A 165 -12.20 8.88 -6.67
N LYS A 166 -12.92 9.94 -7.05
CA LYS A 166 -12.65 11.31 -6.61
C LYS A 166 -12.77 11.46 -5.10
N SER A 167 -13.81 10.86 -4.50
CA SER A 167 -14.08 10.87 -3.06
C SER A 167 -12.95 10.19 -2.27
N LEU A 168 -12.38 9.09 -2.78
CA LEU A 168 -11.16 8.48 -2.23
C LEU A 168 -9.96 9.41 -2.34
N LYS A 169 -9.74 9.99 -3.53
CA LYS A 169 -8.57 10.85 -3.79
C LYS A 169 -8.60 12.15 -2.98
N ALA A 170 -9.79 12.70 -2.70
CA ALA A 170 -9.97 13.89 -1.88
C ALA A 170 -9.54 13.68 -0.42
N ARG A 171 -9.61 12.45 0.09
CA ARG A 171 -9.18 12.10 1.47
C ARG A 171 -7.69 11.75 1.59
N ARG A 172 -6.91 11.92 0.51
CA ARG A 172 -5.45 11.76 0.57
C ARG A 172 -4.86 12.80 1.53
N PRO A 173 -3.90 12.43 2.38
CA PRO A 173 -3.23 13.41 3.21
C PRO A 173 -2.47 14.40 2.31
N SER A 174 -2.69 15.69 2.54
CA SER A 174 -1.91 16.74 1.90
C SER A 174 -0.54 16.84 2.58
N ARG A 175 0.50 17.15 1.80
CA ARG A 175 1.80 17.50 2.40
C ARG A 175 1.69 18.91 2.98
N PRO A 176 1.85 19.12 4.30
CA PRO A 176 1.96 20.48 4.82
C PRO A 176 3.19 21.14 4.20
N VAL A 177 3.09 22.44 3.89
CA VAL A 177 4.14 23.21 3.21
C VAL A 177 5.48 23.11 3.97
N SER A 178 5.43 23.02 5.31
CA SER A 178 6.58 22.84 6.20
C SER A 178 7.28 21.48 6.12
N SER A 179 6.60 20.44 5.59
CA SER A 179 7.16 19.09 5.43
C SER A 179 7.82 18.85 4.07
N ARG A 180 7.98 19.91 3.27
CA ARG A 180 8.71 19.85 2.01
C ARG A 180 10.17 19.58 2.36
N SER A 181 10.49 18.29 2.52
CA SER A 181 11.82 17.81 2.89
C SER A 181 12.84 18.53 2.04
N THR A 182 13.69 19.35 2.66
CA THR A 182 14.98 19.66 2.09
C THR A 182 15.61 18.31 1.74
N LYS A 183 16.23 18.21 0.55
CA LYS A 183 16.97 16.99 0.19
C LYS A 183 17.96 16.77 1.35
N LYS A 184 17.86 15.62 2.03
CA LYS A 184 18.84 15.27 3.07
C LYS A 184 20.17 15.04 2.36
N GLY A 185 21.04 16.03 2.42
CA GLY A 185 22.46 15.88 2.10
C GLY A 185 23.24 15.48 3.34
N LEU A 186 24.46 14.98 3.16
CA LEU A 186 25.40 14.92 4.26
C LEU A 186 25.79 16.35 4.65
N ALA A 187 25.83 16.61 5.96
CA ALA A 187 26.47 17.83 6.45
C ALA A 187 27.99 17.77 6.19
N GLU A 188 28.66 18.92 6.13
CA GLU A 188 30.09 18.98 5.75
C GLU A 188 30.98 18.14 6.67
N ASN A 189 30.67 18.11 7.97
CA ASN A 189 31.36 17.26 8.94
C ASN A 189 31.09 15.76 8.74
N GLN A 190 29.90 15.36 8.26
CA GLN A 190 29.61 13.98 7.93
C GLN A 190 30.31 13.56 6.64
N ARG A 191 30.45 14.50 5.70
CA ARG A 191 31.21 14.30 4.47
C ARG A 191 32.70 14.13 4.75
N SER A 192 33.28 14.95 5.62
CA SER A 192 34.71 14.83 5.98
C SER A 192 35.00 13.48 6.64
N ILE A 193 34.17 13.06 7.60
CA ILE A 193 34.31 11.74 8.25
C ILE A 193 34.22 10.60 7.23
N LEU A 194 33.30 10.68 6.27
CA LEU A 194 33.14 9.65 5.24
C LEU A 194 34.35 9.61 4.29
N LEU A 195 34.92 10.76 3.96
CA LEU A 195 36.14 10.85 3.14
C LEU A 195 37.37 10.33 3.90
N ASP A 196 37.50 10.65 5.18
CA ASP A 196 38.59 10.14 6.02
C ASP A 196 38.53 8.62 6.17
N LEU A 197 37.34 8.04 6.34
CA LEU A 197 37.15 6.58 6.37
C LEU A 197 37.53 5.89 5.05
N LEU A 198 37.26 6.52 3.91
CA LEU A 198 37.65 6.00 2.61
C LEU A 198 39.18 6.05 2.42
N ASN A 199 39.82 7.13 2.85
CA ASN A 199 41.27 7.32 2.76
C ASN A 199 42.06 6.47 3.78
N SER A 200 41.47 6.17 4.93
CA SER A 200 42.10 5.33 5.96
C SER A 200 42.28 3.88 5.48
N ASN A 201 41.42 3.42 4.56
CA ASN A 201 41.48 2.08 4.00
C ASN A 201 42.46 1.94 2.83
N SER A 202 43.01 3.04 2.27
CA SER A 202 44.04 2.95 1.23
C SER A 202 45.46 2.75 1.79
N SER A 203 45.64 2.86 3.11
CA SER A 203 46.96 2.73 3.75
C SER A 203 47.24 1.34 4.34
N ASN A 204 46.29 0.40 4.25
CA ASN A 204 46.47 -0.98 4.74
C ASN A 204 46.83 -1.99 3.63
N ASP A 205 46.99 -1.55 2.39
CA ASP A 205 47.56 -2.36 1.30
C ASP A 205 49.01 -1.95 1.03
N VAL A 206 49.89 -2.14 2.00
CA VAL A 206 51.33 -2.27 1.73
C VAL A 206 51.85 -3.45 2.54
N CYS A 207 52.35 -4.44 1.80
CA CYS A 207 52.95 -5.69 2.26
C CYS A 207 54.09 -5.51 3.27
#